data_AF-A0A353VQK5-F1
#
_entry.id   AF-A0A353VQK5-F1
#
_cell.length_a   1.000
_cell.length_b   1.000
_cell.length_c   1.000
_cell.angle_alpha   90.00
_cell.angle_beta   90.00
_cell.angle_gamma   90.00
#
_symmetry.space_group_name_H-M   'P 1'
#
loop_
_entity.id
_entity.type
_entity.pdbx_description
1 polymer ?
#
loop_
_entity_poly.entity_id
_entity_poly.type
_entity_poly.pdbx_seq_one_letter_code
_entity_poly.pdbx_strand_id
1 'polypeptide(L)'
;MKQVEYVSIGGYVFSLEDNASRAAKEYLDQLEAFYSRKVSGAEVMEGIEERMAELFLEKSGKNGVVTLTMVNEVISVLGRPEAIEEETSDAEPAEASDRASKDSNKTASRPRRRLYRDPANGKLAGVCSGLAAYFNVDPAIFRILFVVLTLLGGLNFRFWPLEPWIHISIPLVYIVLWICMPAVKTVRQRDELRGEGGTVDDISARVRNTPREELRTRDTQTWKNISRIFSVIFGVFLLLAGVAGIAFLCSFWWGGEILGNSFFYNRFIEHIAIEAPEVLSFISVPAVMIAAILVVAIPLFIMLYGGVMLIFGLKSPKWHPGLILFVIWLMILVALSVSSLMTFAVID
;
A
#
# COMPACT_ATOMS: atom_id res chain seq x y z
N MET A 1 -49.22 -13.90 31.53
CA MET A 1 -47.91 -13.68 30.88
C MET A 1 -47.90 -14.50 29.62
N LYS A 2 -47.62 -13.89 28.45
CA LYS A 2 -47.57 -14.64 27.19
C LYS A 2 -46.29 -15.49 27.15
N GLN A 3 -46.39 -16.75 26.74
CA GLN A 3 -45.22 -17.62 26.60
C GLN A 3 -44.38 -17.19 25.38
N VAL A 4 -43.07 -17.24 25.54
CA VAL A 4 -42.09 -16.92 24.49
C VAL A 4 -41.32 -18.18 24.12
N GLU A 5 -41.16 -18.41 22.82
CA GLU A 5 -40.45 -19.54 22.24
C GLU A 5 -39.19 -19.03 21.52
N TYR A 6 -38.09 -19.77 21.63
CA TYR A 6 -36.85 -19.44 20.93
C TYR A 6 -36.79 -20.19 19.60
N VAL A 7 -36.67 -19.45 18.49
CA VAL A 7 -36.61 -20.02 17.14
C VAL A 7 -35.37 -19.50 16.42
N SER A 8 -34.69 -20.40 15.70
CA SER A 8 -33.54 -20.07 14.84
C SER A 8 -34.04 -19.78 13.42
N ILE A 9 -33.70 -18.62 12.86
CA ILE A 9 -34.04 -18.20 11.49
C ILE A 9 -32.78 -17.58 10.87
N GLY A 10 -32.31 -18.11 9.73
CA GLY A 10 -31.13 -17.58 9.03
C GLY A 10 -29.84 -17.57 9.88
N GLY A 11 -29.72 -18.51 10.82
CA GLY A 11 -28.58 -18.59 11.75
C GLY A 11 -28.64 -17.64 12.96
N TYR A 12 -29.73 -16.88 13.14
CA TYR A 12 -29.96 -16.01 14.30
C TYR A 12 -31.03 -16.59 15.23
N VAL A 13 -30.86 -16.43 16.55
CA VAL A 13 -31.83 -16.88 17.56
C VAL A 13 -32.71 -15.71 18.00
N PHE A 14 -34.02 -15.86 17.79
CA PHE A 14 -35.03 -14.87 18.18
C PHE A 14 -35.92 -15.39 19.31
N SER A 15 -36.41 -14.49 20.16
CA SER A 15 -37.48 -14.78 21.13
C SER A 15 -38.80 -14.29 20.54
N LEU A 16 -39.70 -15.21 20.19
CA LEU A 16 -41.00 -14.91 19.59
C LEU A 16 -42.12 -15.20 20.59
N GLU A 17 -43.21 -14.43 20.56
CA GLU A 17 -44.45 -14.84 21.25
C GLU A 17 -44.99 -16.15 20.63
N ASP A 18 -45.67 -16.99 21.40
CA ASP A 18 -46.24 -18.29 20.94
C ASP A 18 -47.09 -18.18 19.64
N ASN A 19 -47.86 -17.11 19.48
CA ASN A 19 -48.61 -16.88 18.24
C ASN A 19 -47.72 -16.43 17.07
N ALA A 20 -46.64 -15.71 17.35
CA ALA A 20 -45.70 -15.21 16.36
C ALA A 20 -44.77 -16.33 15.86
N SER A 21 -44.35 -17.24 16.74
CA SER A 21 -43.54 -18.41 16.37
C SER A 21 -44.31 -19.32 15.42
N ARG A 22 -45.60 -19.57 15.69
CA ARG A 22 -46.47 -20.37 14.82
C ARG A 22 -46.62 -19.76 13.44
N ALA A 23 -46.91 -18.45 13.36
CA ALA A 23 -47.08 -17.75 12.09
C ALA A 23 -45.79 -17.70 11.25
N ALA A 24 -44.63 -17.52 11.89
CA ALA A 24 -43.33 -17.51 11.21
C ALA A 24 -42.96 -18.90 10.66
N LYS A 25 -43.16 -19.96 11.45
CA LYS A 25 -42.92 -21.35 11.02
C LYS A 25 -43.82 -21.73 9.85
N GLU A 26 -45.13 -21.44 9.95
CA GLU A 26 -46.09 -21.75 8.88
C GLU A 26 -45.73 -21.05 7.55
N TYR A 27 -45.21 -19.83 7.61
CA TYR A 27 -44.75 -19.11 6.42
C TYR A 27 -43.47 -19.73 5.82
N LEU A 28 -42.47 -20.06 6.65
CA LEU A 28 -41.25 -20.71 6.19
C LEU A 28 -41.52 -22.10 5.60
N ASP A 29 -42.40 -22.88 6.22
CA ASP A 29 -42.82 -24.21 5.72
C ASP A 29 -43.48 -24.10 4.33
N GLN A 30 -44.31 -23.07 4.11
CA GLN A 30 -44.94 -22.82 2.80
C GLN A 30 -43.91 -22.48 1.72
N LEU A 31 -42.92 -21.66 2.05
CA LEU A 31 -41.84 -21.30 1.13
C LEU A 31 -40.95 -22.50 0.83
N GLU A 32 -40.56 -23.28 1.84
CA GLU A 32 -39.74 -24.47 1.66
C GLU A 32 -40.47 -25.52 0.79
N ALA A 33 -41.77 -25.75 1.03
CA ALA A 33 -42.59 -26.64 0.19
C ALA A 33 -42.69 -26.19 -1.27
N PHE A 34 -42.63 -24.87 -1.52
CA PHE A 34 -42.66 -24.31 -2.87
C PHE A 34 -41.28 -24.39 -3.54
N TYR A 35 -40.22 -23.97 -2.84
CA TYR A 35 -38.87 -23.88 -3.41
C TYR A 35 -38.13 -25.21 -3.43
N SER A 36 -38.45 -26.18 -2.58
CA SER A 36 -37.83 -27.53 -2.59
C SER A 36 -37.92 -28.26 -3.93
N ARG A 37 -38.88 -27.90 -4.79
CA ARG A 37 -39.05 -28.46 -6.14
C ARG A 37 -38.23 -27.74 -7.23
N LYS A 38 -37.49 -26.67 -6.91
CA LYS A 38 -36.71 -25.85 -7.86
C LYS A 38 -35.20 -26.13 -7.74
N VAL A 39 -34.48 -26.06 -8.87
CA VAL A 39 -33.04 -26.40 -9.00
C VAL A 39 -32.11 -25.56 -8.11
N SER A 40 -32.52 -24.33 -7.74
CA SER A 40 -31.81 -23.43 -6.81
C SER A 40 -32.68 -23.10 -5.56
N GLY A 41 -33.65 -23.94 -5.26
CA GLY A 41 -34.64 -23.68 -4.21
C GLY A 41 -34.09 -23.54 -2.80
N ALA A 42 -33.10 -24.36 -2.44
CA ALA A 42 -32.46 -24.31 -1.13
C ALA A 42 -31.72 -22.97 -0.90
N GLU A 43 -31.14 -22.41 -1.95
CA GLU A 43 -30.43 -21.13 -1.91
C GLU A 43 -31.40 -19.95 -1.81
N VAL A 44 -32.53 -20.02 -2.52
CA VAL A 44 -33.60 -19.02 -2.42
C VAL A 44 -34.21 -19.02 -1.02
N MET A 45 -34.41 -20.21 -0.43
CA MET A 45 -34.91 -20.34 0.94
C MET A 45 -33.94 -19.74 1.97
N GLU A 46 -32.63 -20.03 1.84
CA GLU A 46 -31.59 -19.47 2.71
C GLU A 46 -31.57 -17.93 2.66
N GLY A 47 -31.72 -17.35 1.47
CA GLY A 47 -31.80 -15.89 1.31
C GLY A 47 -33.08 -15.27 1.91
N ILE A 48 -34.22 -15.97 1.83
CA ILE A 48 -35.47 -15.49 2.43
C ILE A 48 -35.38 -15.54 3.96
N GLU A 49 -34.80 -16.59 4.53
CA GLU A 49 -34.55 -16.68 5.97
C GLU A 49 -33.60 -15.58 6.48
N GLU A 50 -32.52 -15.31 5.75
CA GLU A 50 -31.57 -14.25 6.11
C GLU A 50 -32.25 -12.87 6.09
N ARG A 51 -33.07 -12.59 5.07
CA ARG A 51 -33.82 -11.34 4.97
C ARG A 51 -34.91 -11.22 6.04
N MET A 52 -35.57 -12.32 6.38
CA MET A 52 -36.54 -12.39 7.47
C MET A 52 -35.88 -12.07 8.81
N ALA A 53 -34.68 -12.61 9.05
CA ALA A 53 -33.89 -12.34 10.25
C ALA A 53 -33.46 -10.85 10.33
N GLU A 54 -33.06 -10.25 9.21
CA GLU A 54 -32.71 -8.83 9.14
C GLU A 54 -33.90 -7.92 9.54
N LEU A 55 -35.08 -8.18 8.98
CA LEU A 55 -36.27 -7.40 9.26
C LEU A 55 -36.74 -7.57 10.72
N PHE A 56 -36.58 -8.77 11.29
CA PHE A 56 -36.83 -8.99 12.72
C PHE A 56 -35.83 -8.26 13.60
N LEU A 57 -34.55 -8.17 13.23
CA LEU A 57 -33.56 -7.38 13.97
C LEU A 57 -33.86 -5.88 13.91
N GLU A 58 -34.28 -5.36 12.76
CA GLU A 58 -34.64 -3.95 12.59
C GLU A 58 -35.83 -3.55 13.45
N LYS A 59 -36.87 -4.40 13.50
CA LYS A 59 -38.12 -4.08 14.20
C LYS A 59 -38.14 -4.46 15.68
N SER A 60 -37.42 -5.51 16.05
CA SER A 60 -37.34 -5.97 17.45
C SER A 60 -36.27 -5.25 18.26
N GLY A 61 -35.21 -4.74 17.60
CA GLY A 61 -34.02 -4.22 18.29
C GLY A 61 -33.24 -5.33 19.01
N LYS A 62 -32.08 -4.98 19.58
CA LYS A 62 -31.05 -5.94 20.05
C LYS A 62 -31.49 -6.97 21.12
N ASN A 63 -32.69 -6.87 21.71
CA ASN A 63 -33.23 -7.78 22.74
C ASN A 63 -34.77 -7.78 22.80
N GLY A 64 -35.47 -7.36 21.74
CA GLY A 64 -36.93 -7.33 21.74
C GLY A 64 -37.57 -8.71 21.57
N VAL A 65 -38.78 -8.88 22.10
CA VAL A 65 -39.63 -10.03 21.81
C VAL A 65 -40.38 -9.75 20.51
N VAL A 66 -40.26 -10.64 19.53
CA VAL A 66 -40.95 -10.50 18.23
C VAL A 66 -42.44 -10.80 18.44
N THR A 67 -43.28 -9.82 18.14
CA THR A 67 -44.74 -9.91 18.28
C THR A 67 -45.40 -10.32 16.97
N LEU A 68 -46.64 -10.81 17.03
CA LEU A 68 -47.40 -11.24 15.85
C LEU A 68 -47.53 -10.13 14.80
N THR A 69 -47.65 -8.88 15.23
CA THR A 69 -47.74 -7.71 14.35
C THR A 69 -46.47 -7.54 13.51
N MET A 70 -45.30 -7.75 14.12
CA MET A 70 -44.00 -7.67 13.42
C MET A 70 -43.87 -8.80 12.39
N VAL A 71 -44.30 -10.02 12.72
CA VAL A 71 -44.27 -11.16 11.79
C VAL A 71 -45.12 -10.89 10.55
N ASN A 72 -46.35 -10.43 10.73
CA ASN A 72 -47.24 -10.13 9.60
C ASN A 72 -46.69 -9.02 8.69
N GLU A 73 -46.06 -8.01 9.29
CA GLU A 73 -45.45 -6.93 8.52
C GLU A 73 -44.23 -7.43 7.72
N VAL A 74 -43.41 -8.30 8.30
CA VAL A 74 -42.29 -8.94 7.60
C VAL A 74 -42.77 -9.84 6.47
N ILE A 75 -43.82 -10.64 6.68
CA ILE A 75 -44.44 -11.46 5.64
C ILE A 75 -44.96 -10.60 4.48
N SER A 76 -45.53 -9.43 4.78
CA SER A 76 -46.02 -8.51 3.74
C SER A 76 -44.90 -7.92 2.87
N VAL A 77 -43.69 -7.78 3.41
CA VAL A 77 -42.51 -7.26 2.69
C VAL A 77 -41.84 -8.36 1.87
N LEU A 78 -41.76 -9.58 2.41
CA LEU A 78 -41.14 -10.72 1.73
C LEU A 78 -42.01 -11.31 0.61
N GLY A 79 -43.33 -11.10 0.68
CA GLY A 79 -44.27 -11.57 -0.33
C GLY A 79 -44.63 -13.04 -0.19
N ARG A 80 -45.65 -13.48 -0.93
CA ARG A 80 -46.11 -14.88 -0.97
C ARG A 80 -45.57 -15.57 -2.22
N PRO A 81 -45.25 -16.88 -2.16
CA PRO A 81 -44.64 -17.63 -3.27
C PRO A 81 -45.40 -17.53 -4.61
N GLU A 82 -46.72 -17.34 -4.56
CA GLU A 82 -47.60 -17.20 -5.73
C GLU A 82 -47.37 -15.90 -6.53
N ALA A 83 -46.86 -14.83 -5.91
CA ALA A 83 -46.64 -13.53 -6.57
C ALA A 83 -45.33 -13.44 -7.36
N ILE A 84 -44.49 -14.48 -7.29
CA ILE A 84 -43.11 -14.45 -7.81
C ILE A 84 -43.03 -15.03 -9.23
N GLU A 85 -44.07 -15.73 -9.71
CA GLU A 85 -44.10 -16.30 -11.07
C GLU A 85 -44.76 -15.40 -12.13
N GLU A 86 -45.60 -14.41 -11.76
CA GLU A 86 -46.29 -13.57 -12.76
C GLU A 86 -45.38 -12.60 -13.54
N GLU A 87 -44.12 -12.39 -13.13
CA GLU A 87 -43.18 -11.49 -13.83
C GLU A 87 -42.17 -12.18 -14.76
N THR A 88 -42.14 -13.53 -14.84
CA THR A 88 -41.06 -14.25 -15.56
C THR A 88 -41.48 -15.18 -16.68
N SER A 89 -42.78 -15.32 -16.97
CA SER A 89 -43.25 -16.09 -18.12
C SER A 89 -43.80 -15.17 -19.20
N ASP A 90 -42.93 -14.70 -20.10
CA ASP A 90 -43.14 -14.78 -21.55
C ASP A 90 -41.96 -14.16 -22.34
N ALA A 91 -41.51 -14.92 -23.35
CA ALA A 91 -40.69 -14.58 -24.52
C ALA A 91 -39.14 -14.74 -24.45
N GLU A 92 -38.70 -15.87 -25.04
CA GLU A 92 -37.38 -16.08 -25.67
C GLU A 92 -37.26 -15.34 -27.04
N PRO A 93 -36.07 -15.30 -27.70
CA PRO A 93 -35.53 -14.09 -28.33
C PRO A 93 -35.72 -14.01 -29.86
N ALA A 94 -35.78 -12.78 -30.39
CA ALA A 94 -35.63 -12.49 -31.81
C ALA A 94 -34.83 -11.20 -32.05
N GLU A 95 -34.07 -11.21 -33.15
CA GLU A 95 -32.99 -10.29 -33.51
C GLU A 95 -33.41 -8.85 -33.90
N ALA A 96 -32.44 -7.95 -33.71
CA ALA A 96 -32.10 -6.74 -34.48
C ALA A 96 -33.19 -5.90 -35.19
N SER A 97 -33.44 -4.69 -34.69
CA SER A 97 -32.92 -3.42 -35.25
C SER A 97 -33.78 -2.19 -34.90
N ASP A 98 -33.09 -1.14 -34.45
CA ASP A 98 -33.34 0.29 -34.66
C ASP A 98 -34.78 0.84 -34.62
N ARG A 99 -35.15 1.49 -33.49
CA ARG A 99 -35.20 2.97 -33.38
C ARG A 99 -35.84 3.46 -32.07
N ALA A 100 -35.15 4.43 -31.48
CA ALA A 100 -35.67 5.52 -30.65
C ALA A 100 -36.52 5.16 -29.42
N SER A 101 -35.87 5.11 -28.26
CA SER A 101 -36.51 5.32 -26.97
C SER A 101 -35.81 6.42 -26.17
N LYS A 102 -36.66 7.34 -25.77
CA LYS A 102 -36.50 8.50 -24.91
C LYS A 102 -36.44 8.04 -23.45
N ASP A 103 -35.62 8.69 -22.63
CA ASP A 103 -35.56 8.63 -21.16
C ASP A 103 -35.48 7.23 -20.52
N SER A 104 -34.37 6.87 -19.87
CA SER A 104 -34.05 7.48 -18.58
C SER A 104 -32.55 7.41 -18.33
N ASN A 105 -31.93 8.57 -18.33
CA ASN A 105 -30.62 8.75 -17.71
C ASN A 105 -30.83 8.61 -16.18
N LYS A 106 -30.96 7.37 -15.68
CA LYS A 106 -30.56 7.07 -14.31
C LYS A 106 -29.06 7.31 -14.30
N THR A 107 -28.68 8.56 -14.03
CA THR A 107 -27.35 8.89 -13.55
C THR A 107 -27.12 7.99 -12.35
N ALA A 108 -26.50 6.83 -12.58
CA ALA A 108 -25.88 6.02 -11.57
C ALA A 108 -24.84 6.95 -10.96
N SER A 109 -25.27 7.65 -9.89
CA SER A 109 -24.44 8.51 -9.09
C SER A 109 -23.29 7.63 -8.64
N ARG A 110 -22.14 7.71 -9.33
CA ARG A 110 -20.93 6.99 -8.94
C ARG A 110 -20.76 7.20 -7.44
N PRO A 111 -20.67 6.12 -6.64
CA PRO A 111 -20.61 6.24 -5.19
C PRO A 111 -19.52 7.24 -4.84
N ARG A 112 -19.92 8.31 -4.14
CA ARG A 112 -19.06 9.47 -3.91
C ARG A 112 -17.98 9.06 -2.92
N ARG A 113 -16.78 8.81 -3.44
CA ARG A 113 -15.63 8.41 -2.61
C ARG A 113 -15.34 9.49 -1.57
N ARG A 114 -15.13 9.06 -0.33
CA ARG A 114 -14.73 9.93 0.77
C ARG A 114 -13.49 9.36 1.44
N LEU A 115 -12.56 10.25 1.78
CA LEU A 115 -11.31 9.83 2.40
C LEU A 115 -11.53 9.63 3.90
N TYR A 116 -11.22 8.44 4.38
CA TYR A 116 -11.29 8.04 5.78
C TYR A 116 -9.99 7.33 6.17
N ARG A 117 -9.62 7.38 7.45
CA ARG A 117 -8.54 6.53 7.98
C ARG A 117 -9.09 5.14 8.31
N ASP A 118 -8.35 4.09 7.94
CA ASP A 118 -8.71 2.70 8.22
C ASP A 118 -7.83 2.13 9.35
N PRO A 119 -8.29 2.19 10.62
CA PRO A 119 -7.53 1.64 11.75
C PRO A 119 -7.50 0.10 11.76
N ALA A 120 -8.46 -0.59 11.12
CA ALA A 120 -8.54 -2.05 11.16
C ALA A 120 -7.42 -2.71 10.34
N ASN A 121 -7.02 -2.07 9.23
CA ASN A 121 -5.89 -2.53 8.40
C ASN A 121 -4.60 -1.68 8.61
N GLY A 122 -4.59 -0.79 9.61
CA GLY A 122 -3.51 0.16 9.88
C GLY A 122 -2.47 -0.37 10.88
N LYS A 123 -1.17 -0.10 10.63
CA LYS A 123 -0.08 -0.37 11.60
C LYS A 123 0.22 0.84 12.50
N LEU A 124 0.33 2.01 11.89
CA LEU A 124 0.40 3.31 12.56
C LEU A 124 -0.85 4.10 12.17
N ALA A 125 -1.72 4.40 13.14
CA ALA A 125 -2.85 5.34 13.05
C ALA A 125 -3.89 5.17 11.91
N GLY A 126 -3.75 4.17 11.03
CA GLY A 126 -4.68 3.90 9.93
C GLY A 126 -4.61 4.87 8.75
N VAL A 127 -3.64 5.78 8.72
CA VAL A 127 -3.54 6.84 7.69
C VAL A 127 -3.09 6.28 6.35
N CYS A 128 -1.98 5.53 6.34
CA CYS A 128 -1.46 4.93 5.09
C CYS A 128 -2.41 3.89 4.50
N SER A 129 -3.16 3.15 5.35
CA SER A 129 -4.17 2.17 4.90
C SER A 129 -5.41 2.86 4.32
N GLY A 130 -5.84 3.99 4.92
CA GLY A 130 -6.94 4.80 4.38
C GLY A 130 -6.61 5.41 3.02
N LEU A 131 -5.41 5.99 2.90
CA LEU A 131 -4.94 6.58 1.63
C LEU A 131 -4.79 5.51 0.54
N ALA A 132 -4.23 4.35 0.89
CA ALA A 132 -4.15 3.19 0.02
C ALA A 132 -5.52 2.69 -0.48
N ALA A 133 -6.49 2.54 0.42
CA ALA A 133 -7.84 2.10 0.06
C ALA A 133 -8.54 3.10 -0.88
N TYR A 134 -8.35 4.40 -0.66
CA TYR A 134 -8.93 5.45 -1.50
C TYR A 134 -8.33 5.48 -2.91
N PHE A 135 -7.00 5.35 -3.02
CA PHE A 135 -6.29 5.34 -4.30
C PHE A 135 -6.25 3.97 -4.99
N ASN A 136 -6.75 2.91 -4.34
CA ASN A 136 -6.69 1.53 -4.81
C ASN A 136 -5.24 1.05 -5.05
N VAL A 137 -4.36 1.38 -4.10
CA VAL A 137 -2.91 1.08 -4.10
C VAL A 137 -2.56 0.32 -2.83
N ASP A 138 -1.50 -0.50 -2.82
CA ASP A 138 -1.06 -1.21 -1.61
C ASP A 138 -0.67 -0.23 -0.48
N PRO A 139 -1.18 -0.38 0.77
CA PRO A 139 -0.74 0.35 1.95
C PRO A 139 0.78 0.41 2.16
N ALA A 140 1.53 -0.60 1.70
CA ALA A 140 2.98 -0.61 1.75
C ALA A 140 3.63 0.52 0.96
N ILE A 141 3.07 0.92 -0.19
CA ILE A 141 3.61 2.00 -1.02
C ILE A 141 3.59 3.31 -0.26
N PHE A 142 2.44 3.66 0.34
CA PHE A 142 2.35 4.88 1.14
C PHE A 142 3.24 4.83 2.38
N ARG A 143 3.42 3.66 3.01
CA ARG A 143 4.37 3.51 4.15
C ARG A 143 5.81 3.77 3.70
N ILE A 144 6.25 3.12 2.62
CA ILE A 144 7.60 3.31 2.08
C ILE A 144 7.78 4.75 1.62
N LEU A 145 6.79 5.34 0.96
CA LEU A 145 6.81 6.73 0.53
C LEU A 145 7.07 7.68 1.71
N PHE A 146 6.29 7.59 2.79
CA PHE A 146 6.52 8.42 3.98
C PHE A 146 7.90 8.20 4.61
N VAL A 147 8.37 6.95 4.70
CA VAL A 147 9.70 6.62 5.26
C VAL A 147 10.83 7.17 4.39
N VAL A 148 10.75 6.97 3.08
CA VAL A 148 11.74 7.41 2.10
C VAL A 148 11.78 8.93 2.06
N LEU A 149 10.64 9.61 2.01
CA LEU A 149 10.58 11.07 2.06
C LEU A 149 11.19 11.61 3.36
N THR A 150 10.92 10.97 4.50
CA THR A 150 11.50 11.37 5.79
C THR A 150 13.02 11.15 5.81
N LEU A 151 13.52 10.03 5.26
CA LEU A 151 14.96 9.75 5.17
C LEU A 151 15.67 10.70 4.19
N LEU A 152 15.10 10.94 3.01
CA LEU A 152 15.63 11.89 2.03
C LEU A 152 15.69 13.31 2.59
N GLY A 153 14.68 13.72 3.36
CA GLY A 153 14.69 15.01 4.06
C GLY A 153 15.70 15.09 5.22
N GLY A 154 16.16 13.94 5.74
CA GLY A 154 17.14 13.85 6.82
C GLY A 154 18.59 13.76 6.34
N LEU A 155 18.82 13.31 5.10
CA LEU A 155 20.09 13.52 4.41
C LEU A 155 20.19 15.03 4.15
N ASN A 156 21.01 15.72 4.96
CA ASN A 156 21.24 17.16 4.86
C ASN A 156 21.87 17.47 3.49
N PHE A 157 21.06 17.62 2.44
CA PHE A 157 21.44 18.07 1.12
C PHE A 157 21.78 19.56 1.20
N ARG A 158 22.94 19.86 1.81
CA ARG A 158 23.51 21.20 2.04
C ARG A 158 23.52 22.14 0.81
N PHE A 159 23.18 21.63 -0.37
CA PHE A 159 23.12 22.31 -1.65
C PHE A 159 21.89 23.20 -1.88
N TRP A 160 20.86 23.20 -1.02
CA TRP A 160 19.64 24.00 -1.25
C TRP A 160 19.32 24.97 -0.09
N PRO A 161 19.00 26.26 -0.33
CA PRO A 161 18.84 27.27 0.72
C PRO A 161 17.56 27.13 1.60
N LEU A 162 16.78 26.04 1.49
CA LEU A 162 15.53 25.79 2.24
C LEU A 162 15.60 24.54 3.13
N GLU A 163 16.78 24.19 3.66
CA GLU A 163 17.13 22.82 4.06
C GLU A 163 16.72 22.27 5.45
N PRO A 164 16.40 23.02 6.53
CA PRO A 164 16.10 22.34 7.80
C PRO A 164 14.63 21.93 8.02
N TRP A 165 13.70 22.21 7.09
CA TRP A 165 12.26 22.08 7.39
C TRP A 165 11.62 20.82 6.81
N ILE A 166 12.24 20.17 5.81
CA ILE A 166 11.64 19.05 5.08
C ILE A 166 11.51 17.80 5.97
N HIS A 167 12.52 17.47 6.78
CA HIS A 167 12.44 16.33 7.71
C HIS A 167 11.45 16.55 8.86
N ILE A 168 11.18 17.81 9.23
CA ILE A 168 10.17 18.15 10.25
C ILE A 168 8.77 18.21 9.62
N SER A 169 8.66 18.67 8.37
CA SER A 169 7.37 18.89 7.71
C SER A 169 6.67 17.59 7.32
N ILE A 170 7.38 16.52 6.95
CA ILE A 170 6.75 15.26 6.53
C ILE A 170 6.06 14.53 7.71
N PRO A 171 6.69 14.36 8.88
CA PRO A 171 6.01 13.87 10.08
C PRO A 171 4.85 14.78 10.49
N LEU A 172 5.01 16.10 10.36
CA LEU A 172 3.95 17.06 10.65
C LEU A 172 2.75 16.88 9.71
N VAL A 173 2.98 16.72 8.40
CA VAL A 173 1.94 16.42 7.40
C VAL A 173 1.23 15.12 7.75
N TYR A 174 1.96 14.09 8.20
CA TYR A 174 1.34 12.84 8.65
C TYR A 174 0.41 13.06 9.85
N ILE A 175 0.84 13.87 10.84
CA ILE A 175 0.04 14.22 12.02
C ILE A 175 -1.19 15.04 11.61
N VAL A 176 -1.03 16.00 10.69
CA VAL A 176 -2.14 16.80 10.15
C VAL A 176 -3.15 15.90 9.44
N LEU A 177 -2.71 14.98 8.57
CA LEU A 177 -3.58 13.98 7.95
C LEU A 177 -4.26 13.10 8.99
N TRP A 178 -3.57 12.72 10.06
CA TRP A 178 -4.15 11.91 11.12
C TRP A 178 -5.27 12.63 11.89
N ILE A 179 -5.13 13.94 12.09
CA ILE A 179 -6.12 14.80 12.74
C ILE A 179 -7.29 15.09 11.77
N CYS A 180 -7.01 15.41 10.50
CA CYS A 180 -8.03 15.74 9.51
C CYS A 180 -8.85 14.53 9.04
N MET A 181 -8.27 13.33 9.00
CA MET A 181 -8.98 12.14 8.51
C MET A 181 -9.79 11.46 9.62
N PRO A 182 -11.12 11.42 9.52
CA PRO A 182 -11.96 10.69 10.46
C PRO A 182 -11.80 9.17 10.32
N ALA A 183 -11.93 8.45 11.43
CA ALA A 183 -11.84 6.98 11.47
C ALA A 183 -13.08 6.31 10.87
N VAL A 184 -12.88 5.29 10.03
CA VAL A 184 -13.96 4.37 9.61
C VAL A 184 -14.50 3.65 10.85
N LYS A 185 -15.78 3.84 11.13
CA LYS A 185 -16.50 3.14 12.23
C LYS A 185 -17.64 2.27 11.72
N THR A 186 -18.17 2.54 10.52
CA THR A 186 -19.34 1.85 9.97
C THR A 186 -19.02 1.17 8.63
N VAL A 187 -19.80 0.15 8.26
CA VAL A 187 -19.66 -0.57 6.98
C VAL A 187 -19.87 0.38 5.80
N ARG A 188 -20.89 1.24 5.88
CA ARG A 188 -21.15 2.24 4.83
C ARG A 188 -19.97 3.20 4.61
N GLN A 189 -19.28 3.62 5.66
CA GLN A 189 -18.07 4.44 5.54
C GLN A 189 -16.90 3.68 4.90
N ARG A 190 -16.82 2.36 5.08
CA ARG A 190 -15.83 1.49 4.44
C ARG A 190 -16.11 1.36 2.95
N ASP A 191 -17.37 1.23 2.57
CA ASP A 191 -17.79 1.15 1.17
C ASP A 191 -17.56 2.49 0.45
N GLU A 192 -17.87 3.61 1.12
CA GLU A 192 -17.53 4.98 0.66
C GLU A 192 -16.01 5.19 0.51
N LEU A 193 -15.19 4.59 1.36
CA LEU A 193 -13.72 4.67 1.26
C LEU A 193 -13.19 3.93 0.03
N ARG A 194 -13.74 2.74 -0.25
CA ARG A 194 -13.34 1.90 -1.38
C ARG A 194 -14.01 2.29 -2.69
N GLY A 195 -15.05 3.11 -2.63
CA GLY A 195 -15.89 3.44 -3.77
C GLY A 195 -16.73 2.26 -4.24
N GLU A 196 -17.02 1.34 -3.33
CA GLU A 196 -17.91 0.20 -3.54
C GLU A 196 -19.35 0.66 -3.24
N GLY A 197 -20.32 0.22 -4.03
CA GLY A 197 -21.73 0.53 -3.77
C GLY A 197 -22.16 -0.14 -2.47
N GLY A 198 -22.74 0.62 -1.54
CA GLY A 198 -23.22 0.13 -0.25
C GLY A 198 -24.62 -0.48 -0.32
N THR A 199 -25.08 -0.87 -1.52
CA THR A 199 -26.40 -1.46 -1.77
C THR A 199 -26.35 -2.95 -1.43
N VAL A 200 -27.47 -3.50 -0.99
CA VAL A 200 -27.58 -4.94 -0.64
C VAL A 200 -27.21 -5.83 -1.84
N ASP A 201 -27.59 -5.43 -3.06
CA ASP A 201 -27.24 -6.13 -4.31
C ASP A 201 -25.72 -6.14 -4.60
N ASP A 202 -25.02 -5.07 -4.24
CA ASP A 202 -23.56 -4.97 -4.40
C ASP A 202 -22.82 -5.82 -3.36
N ILE A 203 -23.39 -5.94 -2.15
CA ILE A 203 -22.85 -6.74 -1.05
C ILE A 203 -23.07 -8.23 -1.31
N SER A 204 -24.26 -8.62 -1.78
CA SER A 204 -24.57 -10.01 -2.14
C SER A 204 -23.74 -10.47 -3.35
N ALA A 205 -23.55 -9.61 -4.35
CA ALA A 205 -22.64 -9.87 -5.46
C ALA A 205 -21.18 -10.03 -5.00
N ARG A 206 -20.72 -9.26 -4.01
CA ARG A 206 -19.37 -9.42 -3.44
C ARG A 206 -19.21 -10.71 -2.65
N VAL A 207 -20.17 -11.05 -1.78
CA VAL A 207 -20.12 -12.28 -0.97
C VAL A 207 -20.21 -13.52 -1.86
N ARG A 208 -21.07 -13.50 -2.89
CA ARG A 208 -21.22 -14.58 -3.88
C ARG A 208 -19.98 -14.77 -4.75
N ASN A 209 -19.30 -13.69 -5.13
CA ASN A 209 -18.13 -13.73 -6.01
C ASN A 209 -16.78 -13.79 -5.26
N THR A 210 -16.75 -13.65 -3.93
CA THR A 210 -15.52 -13.80 -3.14
C THR A 210 -15.39 -15.28 -2.77
N PRO A 211 -14.46 -16.05 -3.37
CA PRO A 211 -14.16 -17.40 -2.89
C PRO A 211 -13.79 -17.29 -1.41
N ARG A 212 -14.15 -18.27 -0.57
CA ARG A 212 -13.63 -18.38 0.80
C ARG A 212 -12.10 -18.54 0.73
N GLU A 213 -11.38 -17.44 0.53
CA GLU A 213 -9.93 -17.40 0.52
C GLU A 213 -9.46 -17.21 1.97
N GLU A 214 -8.70 -18.21 2.39
CA GLU A 214 -7.99 -18.28 3.66
C GLU A 214 -7.27 -16.97 3.99
N LEU A 215 -7.39 -16.57 5.27
CA LEU A 215 -6.52 -15.67 6.02
C LEU A 215 -5.34 -15.09 5.21
N ARG A 216 -5.55 -13.89 4.65
CA ARG A 216 -4.58 -13.02 3.96
C ARG A 216 -3.11 -13.35 4.31
N THR A 217 -2.53 -14.31 3.61
CA THR A 217 -1.08 -14.41 3.52
C THR A 217 -0.66 -13.22 2.67
N ARG A 218 0.18 -12.37 3.26
CA ARG A 218 0.76 -11.16 2.66
C ARG A 218 1.06 -11.41 1.19
N ASP A 219 0.21 -10.86 0.32
CA ASP A 219 0.27 -11.06 -1.12
C ASP A 219 1.70 -10.78 -1.61
N THR A 220 2.38 -11.87 -1.98
CA THR A 220 3.80 -11.81 -2.34
C THR A 220 3.99 -11.15 -3.69
N GLN A 221 2.96 -11.08 -4.54
CA GLN A 221 3.05 -10.45 -5.85
C GLN A 221 3.07 -8.93 -5.75
N THR A 222 2.18 -8.32 -4.96
CA THR A 222 2.18 -6.88 -4.71
C THR A 222 3.50 -6.42 -4.09
N TRP A 223 4.02 -7.15 -3.08
CA TRP A 223 5.33 -6.84 -2.48
C TRP A 223 6.50 -6.92 -3.49
N LYS A 224 6.48 -7.88 -4.41
CA LYS A 224 7.49 -8.03 -5.47
C LYS A 224 7.45 -6.88 -6.48
N ASN A 225 6.25 -6.44 -6.87
CA ASN A 225 6.10 -5.32 -7.80
C ASN A 225 6.56 -4.01 -7.17
N ILE A 226 6.24 -3.80 -5.89
CA ILE A 226 6.65 -2.62 -5.12
C ILE A 226 8.16 -2.58 -4.93
N SER A 227 8.77 -3.71 -4.54
CA SER A 227 10.22 -3.77 -4.38
C SER A 227 10.95 -3.53 -5.70
N ARG A 228 10.36 -3.96 -6.82
CA ARG A 228 10.91 -3.72 -8.17
C ARG A 228 10.81 -2.25 -8.57
N ILE A 229 9.68 -1.59 -8.33
CA ILE A 229 9.53 -0.16 -8.63
C ILE A 229 10.49 0.66 -7.77
N PHE A 230 10.60 0.34 -6.48
CA PHE A 230 11.52 1.00 -5.57
C PHE A 230 12.98 0.77 -5.96
N SER A 231 13.37 -0.46 -6.32
CA SER A 231 14.73 -0.75 -6.76
C SER A 231 15.10 0.03 -8.01
N VAL A 232 14.17 0.20 -8.95
CA VAL A 232 14.40 1.01 -10.16
C VAL A 232 14.59 2.48 -9.81
N ILE A 233 13.71 3.08 -9.00
CA ILE A 233 13.82 4.49 -8.59
C ILE A 233 15.14 4.75 -7.85
N PHE A 234 15.45 3.90 -6.87
CA PHE A 234 16.69 3.98 -6.10
C PHE A 234 17.92 3.75 -7.00
N GLY A 235 17.83 2.84 -7.96
CA GLY A 235 18.88 2.59 -8.95
C GLY A 235 19.15 3.78 -9.86
N VAL A 236 18.10 4.46 -10.35
CA VAL A 236 18.23 5.69 -11.16
C VAL A 236 18.91 6.80 -10.36
N PHE A 237 18.52 6.96 -9.08
CA PHE A 237 19.16 7.93 -8.20
C PHE A 237 20.66 7.65 -8.02
N LEU A 238 21.06 6.40 -7.72
CA LEU A 238 22.47 6.02 -7.60
C LEU A 238 23.23 6.22 -8.92
N LEU A 239 22.62 5.91 -10.06
CA LEU A 239 23.23 6.11 -11.37
C LEU A 239 23.48 7.61 -11.63
N LEU A 240 22.48 8.47 -11.40
CA LEU A 240 22.62 9.92 -11.59
C LEU A 240 23.68 10.51 -10.66
N ALA A 241 23.65 10.14 -9.38
CA ALA A 241 24.64 10.58 -8.41
C ALA A 241 26.06 10.12 -8.81
N GLY A 242 26.18 8.91 -9.40
CA GLY A 242 27.44 8.31 -9.78
C GLY A 242 28.03 9.03 -11.00
N VAL A 243 27.20 9.25 -12.01
CA VAL A 243 27.56 10.03 -13.20
C VAL A 243 27.91 11.46 -12.83
N ALA A 244 27.13 12.11 -11.97
CA ALA A 244 27.42 13.47 -11.49
C ALA A 244 28.74 13.53 -10.73
N GLY A 245 29.00 12.57 -9.83
CA GLY A 245 30.26 12.50 -9.09
C GLY A 245 31.47 12.25 -9.98
N ILE A 246 31.35 11.37 -10.99
CA ILE A 246 32.42 11.11 -11.96
C ILE A 246 32.66 12.35 -12.83
N ALA A 247 31.59 13.00 -13.31
CA ALA A 247 31.69 14.24 -14.07
C ALA A 247 32.35 15.36 -13.24
N PHE A 248 32.04 15.43 -11.93
CA PHE A 248 32.70 16.34 -11.01
C PHE A 248 34.18 16.00 -10.84
N LEU A 249 34.55 14.73 -10.62
CA LEU A 249 35.95 14.30 -10.55
C LEU A 249 36.73 14.61 -11.84
N CYS A 250 36.14 14.34 -13.01
CA CYS A 250 36.75 14.64 -14.29
C CYS A 250 36.89 16.15 -14.51
N SER A 251 35.86 16.94 -14.17
CA SER A 251 35.92 18.40 -14.27
C SER A 251 36.91 19.01 -13.28
N PHE A 252 37.02 18.43 -12.09
CA PHE A 252 37.99 18.81 -11.06
C PHE A 252 39.42 18.52 -11.51
N TRP A 253 39.65 17.38 -12.15
CA TRP A 253 40.96 16.99 -12.67
C TRP A 253 41.35 17.80 -13.92
N TRP A 254 40.46 17.89 -14.90
CA TRP A 254 40.69 18.59 -16.17
C TRP A 254 40.70 20.12 -15.99
N GLY A 255 39.91 20.66 -15.05
CA GLY A 255 39.86 22.09 -14.75
C GLY A 255 41.22 22.64 -14.30
N GLY A 256 42.07 21.80 -13.71
CA GLY A 256 43.44 22.14 -13.36
C GLY A 256 44.36 22.38 -14.56
N GLU A 257 44.08 21.79 -15.73
CA GLU A 257 44.86 22.07 -16.95
C GLU A 257 44.45 23.39 -17.59
N ILE A 258 43.15 23.72 -17.56
CA ILE A 258 42.58 24.94 -18.17
C ILE A 258 42.96 26.21 -17.38
N LEU A 259 43.02 26.14 -16.05
CA LEU A 259 43.45 27.24 -15.17
C LEU A 259 44.98 27.34 -15.05
N GLY A 260 45.73 26.51 -15.78
CA GLY A 260 47.18 26.39 -15.71
C GLY A 260 47.59 25.13 -14.94
N ASN A 261 48.32 24.25 -15.65
CA ASN A 261 48.67 22.83 -15.46
C ASN A 261 49.33 22.40 -14.13
N SER A 262 49.05 23.12 -13.07
CA SER A 262 49.86 23.21 -11.86
C SER A 262 49.04 23.67 -10.66
N PHE A 263 47.84 24.21 -10.85
CA PHE A 263 47.06 24.73 -9.72
C PHE A 263 46.75 23.62 -8.70
N PHE A 264 46.06 22.55 -9.09
CA PHE A 264 45.64 21.53 -8.12
C PHE A 264 46.77 20.62 -7.66
N TYR A 265 47.63 20.17 -8.58
CA TYR A 265 48.81 19.36 -8.21
C TYR A 265 49.68 20.13 -7.22
N ASN A 266 50.10 21.36 -7.55
CA ASN A 266 50.98 22.12 -6.66
C ASN A 266 50.27 22.56 -5.38
N ARG A 267 48.97 22.93 -5.41
CA ARG A 267 48.22 23.29 -4.20
C ARG A 267 48.04 22.10 -3.27
N PHE A 268 47.79 20.91 -3.82
CA PHE A 268 47.67 19.69 -3.04
C PHE A 268 49.01 19.29 -2.43
N ILE A 269 50.10 19.39 -3.20
CA ILE A 269 51.46 19.12 -2.69
C ILE A 269 51.87 20.17 -1.66
N GLU A 270 51.58 21.44 -1.87
CA GLU A 270 51.81 22.53 -0.90
C GLU A 270 51.04 22.27 0.39
N HIS A 271 49.77 21.88 0.30
CA HIS A 271 48.95 21.57 1.47
C HIS A 271 49.48 20.37 2.26
N ILE A 272 49.84 19.27 1.57
CA ILE A 272 50.46 18.10 2.22
C ILE A 272 51.84 18.47 2.78
N ALA A 273 52.63 19.27 2.08
CA ALA A 273 53.95 19.71 2.55
C ALA A 273 53.86 20.57 3.81
N ILE A 274 52.78 21.34 3.98
CA ILE A 274 52.55 22.18 5.16
C ILE A 274 51.98 21.36 6.32
N GLU A 275 50.99 20.49 6.06
CA GLU A 275 50.29 19.75 7.12
C GLU A 275 50.98 18.45 7.53
N ALA A 276 51.69 17.79 6.61
CA ALA A 276 52.33 16.51 6.83
C ALA A 276 53.57 16.34 5.92
N PRO A 277 54.64 17.14 6.14
CA PRO A 277 55.84 17.15 5.30
C PRO A 277 56.52 15.77 5.17
N GLU A 278 56.36 14.93 6.19
CA GLU A 278 56.99 13.60 6.26
C GLU A 278 56.27 12.53 5.42
N VAL A 279 55.01 12.75 5.06
CA VAL A 279 54.29 11.85 4.14
C VAL A 279 54.95 11.86 2.76
N LEU A 280 55.53 13.01 2.37
CA LEU A 280 56.25 13.18 1.09
C LEU A 280 57.63 12.51 1.09
N SER A 281 58.22 12.22 2.26
CA SER A 281 59.52 11.54 2.36
C SER A 281 59.39 10.02 2.40
N PHE A 282 58.28 9.50 2.93
CA PHE A 282 58.03 8.06 3.06
C PHE A 282 57.32 7.43 1.84
N ILE A 283 56.41 8.17 1.18
CA ILE A 283 55.68 7.68 -0.01
C ILE A 283 55.87 8.64 -1.18
N SER A 284 55.99 8.08 -2.39
CA SER A 284 56.08 8.88 -3.60
C SER A 284 54.81 9.72 -3.80
N VAL A 285 55.00 11.01 -4.06
CA VAL A 285 53.93 11.99 -4.28
C VAL A 285 52.86 11.52 -5.28
N PRO A 286 53.22 10.92 -6.44
CA PRO A 286 52.22 10.40 -7.36
C PRO A 286 51.38 9.25 -6.77
N ALA A 287 51.94 8.42 -5.89
CA ALA A 287 51.23 7.30 -5.28
C ALA A 287 50.17 7.78 -4.27
N VAL A 288 50.49 8.79 -3.44
CA VAL A 288 49.49 9.40 -2.51
C VAL A 288 48.34 10.01 -3.30
N MET A 289 48.64 10.69 -4.40
CA MET A 289 47.63 11.32 -5.26
C MET A 289 46.72 10.28 -5.92
N ILE A 290 47.29 9.19 -6.48
CA ILE A 290 46.50 8.08 -7.04
C ILE A 290 45.62 7.46 -5.96
N ALA A 291 46.14 7.24 -4.75
CA ALA A 291 45.37 6.69 -3.64
C ALA A 291 44.21 7.61 -3.24
N ALA A 292 44.44 8.93 -3.15
CA ALA A 292 43.40 9.92 -2.85
C ALA A 292 42.27 9.92 -3.90
N ILE A 293 42.63 9.85 -5.19
CA ILE A 293 41.63 9.73 -6.28
C ILE A 293 40.84 8.45 -6.15
N LEU A 294 41.50 7.31 -5.90
CA LEU A 294 40.84 6.00 -5.77
C LEU A 294 39.86 5.96 -4.59
N VAL A 295 40.18 6.62 -3.47
CA VAL A 295 39.29 6.72 -2.31
C VAL A 295 37.96 7.39 -2.67
N VAL A 296 37.95 8.36 -3.59
CA VAL A 296 36.72 9.04 -4.03
C VAL A 296 36.09 8.33 -5.23
N ALA A 297 36.89 7.81 -6.16
CA ALA A 297 36.41 7.17 -7.38
C ALA A 297 35.74 5.81 -7.11
N ILE A 298 36.30 4.97 -6.22
CA ILE A 298 35.77 3.62 -5.99
C ILE A 298 34.31 3.64 -5.48
N PRO A 299 33.92 4.46 -4.48
CA PRO A 299 32.52 4.60 -4.08
C PRO A 299 31.58 5.01 -5.21
N LEU A 300 32.03 5.92 -6.09
CA LEU A 300 31.24 6.35 -7.25
C LEU A 300 31.05 5.22 -8.27
N PHE A 301 32.08 4.41 -8.51
CA PHE A 301 31.96 3.21 -9.34
C PHE A 301 31.05 2.14 -8.73
N ILE A 302 31.13 1.92 -7.41
CA ILE A 302 30.20 1.02 -6.69
C ILE A 302 28.76 1.51 -6.85
N MET A 303 28.55 2.83 -6.75
CA MET A 303 27.24 3.44 -6.87
C MET A 303 26.68 3.33 -8.29
N LEU A 304 27.50 3.54 -9.31
CA LEU A 304 27.13 3.38 -10.71
C LEU A 304 26.80 1.90 -11.03
N TYR A 305 27.66 0.98 -10.60
CA TYR A 305 27.45 -0.47 -10.76
C TYR A 305 26.15 -0.93 -10.08
N GLY A 306 25.94 -0.53 -8.82
CA GLY A 306 24.73 -0.84 -8.07
C GLY A 306 23.47 -0.24 -8.71
N GLY A 307 23.57 1.00 -9.20
CA GLY A 307 22.48 1.70 -9.89
C GLY A 307 22.01 0.94 -11.14
N VAL A 308 22.95 0.61 -12.04
CA VAL A 308 22.67 -0.17 -13.26
C VAL A 308 22.03 -1.51 -12.90
N MET A 309 22.59 -2.20 -11.91
CA MET A 309 22.14 -3.54 -11.53
C MET A 309 20.73 -3.55 -10.95
N LEU A 310 20.36 -2.52 -10.18
CA LEU A 310 19.02 -2.35 -9.63
C LEU A 310 17.97 -1.96 -10.69
N ILE A 311 18.36 -1.13 -11.68
CA ILE A 311 17.48 -0.70 -12.77
C ILE A 311 17.12 -1.90 -13.67
N PHE A 312 18.13 -2.67 -14.09
CA PHE A 312 17.93 -3.80 -15.00
C PHE A 312 17.51 -5.09 -14.28
N GLY A 313 17.43 -5.08 -12.94
CA GLY A 313 17.08 -6.27 -12.16
C GLY A 313 18.01 -7.46 -12.43
N LEU A 314 19.27 -7.19 -12.79
CA LEU A 314 20.23 -8.23 -13.15
C LEU A 314 20.57 -9.03 -11.89
N LYS A 315 20.63 -10.37 -12.03
CA LYS A 315 21.12 -11.22 -10.94
C LYS A 315 22.55 -10.85 -10.61
N SER A 316 22.85 -10.81 -9.31
CA SER A 316 24.22 -10.59 -8.86
C SER A 316 25.13 -11.67 -9.42
N PRO A 317 26.27 -11.29 -10.02
CA PRO A 317 27.30 -12.27 -10.33
C PRO A 317 27.68 -13.00 -9.03
N LYS A 318 28.01 -14.29 -9.15
CA LYS A 318 28.36 -15.13 -7.98
C LYS A 318 29.54 -14.56 -7.19
N TRP A 319 30.46 -13.92 -7.91
CA TRP A 319 31.52 -13.09 -7.36
C TRP A 319 30.91 -11.72 -7.15
N HIS A 320 30.90 -11.19 -5.92
CA HIS A 320 30.21 -9.95 -5.58
C HIS A 320 31.16 -8.76 -5.83
N PRO A 321 31.22 -8.15 -7.05
CA PRO A 321 32.26 -7.18 -7.39
C PRO A 321 32.17 -5.93 -6.51
N GLY A 322 30.97 -5.52 -6.10
CA GLY A 322 30.78 -4.40 -5.18
C GLY A 322 31.46 -4.64 -3.83
N LEU A 323 31.43 -5.87 -3.32
CA LEU A 323 32.10 -6.23 -2.06
C LEU A 323 33.61 -6.28 -2.24
N ILE A 324 34.10 -6.77 -3.38
CA ILE A 324 35.53 -6.76 -3.71
C ILE A 324 36.05 -5.31 -3.78
N LEU A 325 35.36 -4.43 -4.51
CA LEU A 325 35.69 -3.00 -4.59
C LEU A 325 35.64 -2.32 -3.21
N PHE A 326 34.67 -2.67 -2.37
CA PHE A 326 34.59 -2.15 -1.00
C PHE A 326 35.77 -2.58 -0.12
N VAL A 327 36.18 -3.85 -0.21
CA VAL A 327 37.37 -4.34 0.51
C VAL A 327 38.63 -3.64 0.02
N ILE A 328 38.80 -3.46 -1.30
CA ILE A 328 39.93 -2.73 -1.88
C ILE A 328 39.93 -1.28 -1.38
N TRP A 329 38.77 -0.62 -1.37
CA TRP A 329 38.64 0.74 -0.85
C TRP A 329 39.04 0.86 0.62
N LEU A 330 38.61 -0.09 1.45
CA LEU A 330 38.98 -0.15 2.87
C LEU A 330 40.49 -0.36 3.05
N MET A 331 41.09 -1.24 2.25
CA MET A 331 42.54 -1.47 2.25
C MET A 331 43.32 -0.20 1.90
N ILE A 332 42.86 0.59 0.92
CA ILE A 332 43.49 1.87 0.57
C ILE A 332 43.38 2.87 1.72
N LEU A 333 42.21 2.95 2.37
CA LEU A 333 41.98 3.83 3.51
C LEU A 333 42.90 3.47 4.68
N VAL A 334 43.01 2.18 5.01
CA VAL A 334 43.92 1.67 6.05
C VAL A 334 45.39 1.94 5.69
N ALA A 335 45.78 1.73 4.43
CA ALA A 335 47.14 2.01 3.98
C ALA A 335 47.50 3.50 4.15
N LEU A 336 46.59 4.41 3.80
CA LEU A 336 46.76 5.85 4.00
C LEU A 336 46.83 6.20 5.49
N SER A 337 45.97 5.62 6.34
CA SER A 337 46.00 5.89 7.78
C SER A 337 47.27 5.35 8.45
N VAL A 338 47.75 4.16 8.06
CA VAL A 338 48.98 3.57 8.61
C VAL A 338 50.19 4.38 8.14
N SER A 339 50.22 4.82 6.88
CA SER A 339 51.31 5.69 6.40
C SER A 339 51.35 7.02 7.16
N SER A 340 50.18 7.56 7.53
CA SER A 340 50.11 8.75 8.36
C SER A 340 50.57 8.48 9.80
N LEU A 341 50.22 7.34 10.40
CA LEU A 341 50.67 6.98 11.76
C LEU A 341 52.16 6.67 11.84
N MET A 342 52.71 5.97 10.86
CA MET A 342 54.13 5.61 10.81
C MET A 342 55.02 6.83 10.60
N THR A 343 54.51 7.87 9.92
CA THR A 343 55.22 9.15 9.85
C THR A 343 55.24 9.84 11.20
N PHE A 344 54.12 9.91 11.95
CA PHE A 344 54.13 10.45 13.31
C PHE A 344 55.02 9.67 14.30
N ALA A 345 55.12 8.35 14.18
CA ALA A 345 55.92 7.52 15.09
C ALA A 345 57.44 7.58 14.85
N VAL A 346 57.89 8.16 13.74
CA VAL A 346 59.32 8.41 13.44
C VAL A 346 59.80 9.74 14.06
N ILE A 347 58.86 10.56 14.55
CA ILE A 347 59.10 11.90 15.11
C ILE A 347 59.37 11.86 16.63
N ASP A 348 58.91 10.82 17.33
CA ASP A 348 59.21 10.53 18.74
C ASP A 348 60.44 9.62 18.87
#